data_AF-A0A244CWL0-F1
#
_entry.id   AF-A0A244CWL0-F1
#
_cell.length_a   1.000
_cell.length_b   1.000
_cell.length_c   1.000
_cell.angle_alpha   90.00
_cell.angle_beta   90.00
_cell.angle_gamma   90.00
#
_symmetry.space_group_name_H-M   'P 1'
#
loop_
_entity.id
_entity.type
_entity.pdbx_description
1 polymer ?
#
loop_
_entity_poly.entity_id
_entity_poly.type
_entity_poly.pdbx_seq_one_letter_code
_entity_poly.pdbx_strand_id
1 'polypeptide(L)' 'MVECDLSLFVCPQLFVQFKYHLKIMAKNKQSGMFKVARDADIADIERYLTHQQLFYRIEQHPQFKCVFVLEQANGV' A
#
# COMPACT_ATOMS: atom_id res chain seq x y z
N MET A 1 9.63 -4.19 -8.45
CA MET A 1 8.44 -3.69 -7.73
C MET A 1 7.43 -4.83 -7.68
N VAL A 2 6.85 -5.12 -6.51
CA VAL A 2 5.90 -6.22 -6.32
C VAL A 2 4.47 -5.68 -6.37
N GLU A 3 3.59 -6.32 -7.14
CA GLU A 3 2.19 -5.92 -7.25
C GLU A 3 1.30 -6.80 -6.37
N CYS A 4 0.32 -6.18 -5.69
CA CYS A 4 -0.68 -6.87 -4.90
C CYS A 4 -2.06 -6.33 -5.25
N ASP A 5 -2.93 -7.19 -5.81
CA ASP A 5 -4.32 -6.83 -6.04
C ASP A 5 -5.14 -7.09 -4.78
N LEU A 6 -5.61 -5.99 -4.18
CA LEU A 6 -6.45 -5.97 -2.99
C LEU A 6 -7.86 -5.48 -3.31
N SER A 7 -8.26 -5.40 -4.59
CA SER A 7 -9.54 -4.81 -4.99
C SER A 7 -10.77 -5.56 -4.48
N LEU A 8 -10.61 -6.81 -4.04
CA LEU A 8 -11.69 -7.63 -3.49
C LEU A 8 -11.92 -7.41 -1.99
N PHE A 9 -11.02 -6.73 -1.29
CA PHE A 9 -11.12 -6.52 0.15
C PHE A 9 -11.75 -5.17 0.47
N VAL A 10 -12.58 -5.16 1.51
CA VAL A 10 -13.17 -3.97 2.11
C VAL A 10 -12.62 -3.75 3.52
N CYS A 11 -12.81 -2.57 4.09
CA CYS A 11 -12.43 -2.31 5.48
C CYS A 11 -13.22 -3.25 6.44
N PRO A 12 -12.57 -3.88 7.46
CA PRO A 12 -11.17 -3.75 7.87
C PRO A 12 -10.19 -4.70 7.18
N GLN A 13 -10.67 -5.68 6.40
CA GLN A 13 -9.83 -6.69 5.76
C GLN A 13 -8.79 -6.08 4.82
N LEU A 14 -9.16 -5.03 4.08
CA LEU A 14 -8.25 -4.30 3.19
C LEU A 14 -7.00 -3.82 3.93
N PHE A 15 -7.17 -3.19 5.09
CA PHE A 15 -6.07 -2.67 5.88
C PHE A 15 -5.18 -3.80 6.45
N VAL A 16 -5.79 -4.90 6.88
CA VAL A 16 -5.05 -6.08 7.38
C VAL A 16 -4.19 -6.70 6.27
N GLN A 17 -4.76 -6.90 5.08
CA GLN A 17 -4.03 -7.46 3.93
C GLN A 17 -2.91 -6.53 3.48
N PHE A 18 -3.19 -5.23 3.40
CA PHE A 18 -2.18 -4.22 3.10
C PHE A 18 -0.98 -4.32 4.04
N LYS A 19 -1.21 -4.34 5.36
CA LYS A 19 -0.12 -4.43 6.36
C LYS A 19 0.69 -5.73 6.23
N TYR A 20 0.01 -6.85 5.99
CA TYR A 20 0.67 -8.15 5.83
C TYR A 20 1.64 -8.14 4.65
N HIS A 21 1.16 -7.72 3.48
CA HIS A 21 1.98 -7.65 2.27
C HIS A 21 3.10 -6.61 2.37
N LEU A 22 2.82 -5.44 2.96
CA LEU A 22 3.84 -4.43 3.21
C LEU A 22 4.97 -4.96 4.10
N LYS A 23 4.65 -5.73 5.14
CA LYS A 23 5.66 -6.36 6.01
C LYS A 23 6.54 -7.35 5.25
N ILE A 24 5.96 -8.14 4.33
CA ILE A 24 6.71 -9.07 3.48
C ILE A 24 7.64 -8.30 2.54
N MET A 25 7.14 -7.25 1.89
CA MET A 25 7.93 -6.40 1.00
C MET A 25 9.10 -5.74 1.74
N ALA A 26 8.86 -5.21 2.94
CA ALA A 26 9.90 -4.62 3.77
C ALA A 26 10.98 -5.65 4.16
N LYS A 27 10.59 -6.86 4.56
CA LYS A 27 11.53 -7.95 4.87
C LYS A 27 12.42 -8.30 3.66
N ASN A 28 11.85 -8.23 2.46
CA ASN A 28 12.54 -8.56 1.22
C ASN A 28 13.23 -7.36 0.56
N LYS A 29 13.20 -6.17 1.17
CA LYS A 29 13.74 -4.92 0.59
C LYS A 29 13.15 -4.61 -0.79
N GLN A 30 11.82 -4.70 -0.91
CA GLN A 30 11.11 -4.50 -2.16
C GLN A 30 10.19 -3.29 -2.08
N SER A 31 10.16 -2.50 -3.15
CA SER A 31 9.07 -1.55 -3.40
C SER A 31 7.83 -2.28 -3.89
N GLY A 32 6.64 -1.75 -3.59
CA GLY A 32 5.37 -2.39 -3.93
C GLY A 32 4.31 -1.44 -4.49
N MET A 33 3.34 -2.03 -5.20
CA MET A 33 2.11 -1.37 -5.66
C MET A 33 0.91 -2.17 -5.18
N PHE A 34 -0.02 -1.50 -4.50
CA PHE A 34 -1.28 -2.07 -4.06
C PHE A 34 -2.41 -1.50 -4.91
N LYS A 35 -3.08 -2.37 -5.66
CA LYS A 35 -4.31 -2.02 -6.37
C LYS A 35 -5.50 -2.23 -5.45
N VAL A 36 -6.35 -1.22 -5.31
CA VAL A 36 -7.57 -1.29 -4.48
C VAL A 36 -8.78 -0.82 -5.29
N ALA A 37 -9.98 -1.21 -4.86
CA ALA A 37 -11.21 -0.77 -5.53
C ALA A 37 -11.30 0.77 -5.59
N ARG A 38 -11.94 1.29 -6.65
CA ARG A 38 -12.11 2.74 -6.87
C ARG A 38 -12.67 3.45 -5.63
N ASP A 39 -13.68 2.86 -5.01
CA ASP A 39 -14.43 3.45 -3.91
C ASP A 39 -13.97 2.94 -2.54
N ALA A 40 -12.87 2.18 -2.50
CA ALA A 40 -12.28 1.75 -1.24
C ALA A 40 -11.87 2.97 -0.40
N ASP A 41 -12.25 2.95 0.88
CA ASP A 41 -11.70 3.86 1.87
C ASP A 41 -10.28 3.42 2.21
N ILE A 42 -9.32 4.31 1.97
CA ILE A 42 -7.89 4.10 2.20
C ILE A 42 -7.33 5.03 3.27
N ALA A 43 -8.17 5.74 4.02
CA ALA A 43 -7.72 6.68 5.05
C ALA A 43 -6.84 6.00 6.10
N ASP A 44 -7.17 4.76 6.49
CA ASP A 44 -6.37 3.96 7.42
C ASP A 44 -5.00 3.57 6.85
N ILE A 45 -4.94 3.27 5.55
CA ILE A 45 -3.69 2.97 4.85
C ILE A 45 -2.80 4.22 4.84
N GLU A 46 -3.35 5.36 4.44
CA GLU A 46 -2.61 6.61 4.33
C GLU A 46 -2.10 7.10 5.69
N ARG A 47 -2.96 7.06 6.72
CA ARG A 47 -2.60 7.38 8.10
C ARG A 47 -1.47 6.49 8.61
N TYR A 48 -1.54 5.19 8.33
CA TYR A 48 -0.49 4.25 8.71
C TYR A 48 0.83 4.56 8.00
N LEU A 49 0.82 4.76 6.68
CA LEU A 49 2.02 5.08 5.90
C LEU A 49 2.71 6.36 6.38
N THR A 50 1.92 7.40 6.66
CA THR A 50 2.39 8.66 7.23
C THR A 50 3.03 8.46 8.60
N HIS A 51 2.36 7.71 9.49
CA HIS A 51 2.89 7.41 10.82
C HIS A 51 4.19 6.60 10.78
N GLN A 52 4.34 5.71 9.81
CA GLN A 52 5.58 4.94 9.59
C GLN A 52 6.66 5.73 8.81
N GLN A 53 6.38 6.97 8.43
CA GLN A 53 7.30 7.84 7.66
C GLN A 53 7.78 7.18 6.34
N LEU A 54 6.90 6.40 5.70
CA LEU A 54 7.22 5.72 4.45
C LEU A 54 7.07 6.68 3.26
N PHE A 55 7.91 6.49 2.24
CA PHE A 55 7.73 7.18 0.96
C PHE A 55 6.67 6.45 0.15
N TYR A 56 5.57 7.13 -0.13
CA TYR A 56 4.47 6.57 -0.90
C TYR A 56 3.88 7.58 -1.87
N ARG A 57 3.18 7.06 -2.89
CA ARG A 57 2.38 7.83 -3.84
C ARG A 57 1.05 7.13 -4.01
N ILE A 58 -0.03 7.91 -4.07
CA ILE A 58 -1.37 7.40 -4.38
C ILE A 58 -1.78 7.93 -5.75
N GLU A 59 -2.23 7.04 -6.63
CA GLU A 59 -2.79 7.39 -7.92
C GLU A 59 -4.22 6.90 -8.02
N GLN A 60 -5.09 7.71 -8.60
CA GLN A 60 -6.48 7.36 -8.84
C GLN A 60 -6.72 7.18 -10.33
N HIS A 61 -7.11 5.98 -10.72
CA HIS A 61 -7.49 5.62 -12.09
C HIS A 61 -9.01 5.58 -12.23
N PRO A 62 -9.56 5.56 -13.46
CA PRO A 62 -10.99 5.43 -13.72
C PRO A 62 -11.68 4.30 -12.92
N GLN A 63 -11.02 3.15 -12.75
CA GLN A 63 -11.63 1.93 -12.20
C GLN A 63 -11.04 1.46 -10.86
N PHE A 64 -9.92 2.03 -10.41
CA PHE A 64 -9.21 1.60 -9.19
C PHE A 64 -8.34 2.72 -8.64
N LYS A 65 -7.79 2.53 -7.43
CA LYS A 65 -6.69 3.33 -6.90
C LYS A 65 -5.44 2.46 -6.78
N CYS A 66 -4.27 3.07 -6.93
CA CYS A 66 -2.99 2.44 -6.67
C CYS A 66 -2.29 3.16 -5.51
N VAL A 67 -1.79 2.38 -4.56
CA VAL A 67 -0.90 2.86 -3.49
C VAL A 67 0.49 2.30 -3.78
N PHE A 68 1.41 3.15 -4.19
CA PHE A 68 2.81 2.80 -4.40
C PHE A 68 3.58 3.06 -3.11
N VAL A 69 4.35 2.09 -2.64
CA VAL A 69 5.24 2.24 -1.48
C VAL A 69 6.65 1.93 -1.93
N LEU A 70 7.54 2.90 -1.77
CA LEU A 70 8.94 2.78 -2.18
C LEU A 70 9.76 2.17 -1.04
N GLU A 71 10.79 1.40 -1.41
CA GLU A 71 11.80 0.99 -0.46
C GLU A 71 12.46 2.25 0.10
N GLN A 72 12.53 2.37 1.43
CA GLN A 72 13.41 3.37 2.03
C GLN A 72 14.84 2.95 1.67
N ALA A 73 15.52 3.77 0.87
CA ALA A 73 16.97 3.67 0.74
C ALA A 73 17.51 3.81 2.16
N ASN A 74 17.97 2.70 2.74
CA ASN A 74 18.59 2.71 4.06
C ASN A 74 19.59 3.87 4.07
N GLY A 75 19.37 4.81 5.00
CA GLY A 75 20.35 5.84 5.28
C GLY A 75 21.69 5.19 5.55
N VAL A 76 22.72 5.82 4.99
CA VAL A 76 24.15 5.66 5.27
C VAL A 76 24.41 5.45 6.76
#